data_AF-A0A7K6CW42-F1
#
_entry.id   AF-A0A7K6CW42-F1
#
_cell.length_a   1.000
_cell.length_b   1.000
_cell.length_c   1.000
_cell.angle_alpha   90.00
_cell.angle_beta   90.00
_cell.angle_gamma   90.00
#
_symmetry.space_group_name_H-M   'P 1'
#
loop_
_entity.id
_entity.type
_entity.pdbx_description
1 polymer ?
#
loop_
_entity_poly.entity_id
_entity_poly.type
_entity_poly.pdbx_seq_one_letter_code
_entity_poly.pdbx_strand_id
1 'polypeptide(L)'
;HPCLTDQLVLQVPAWALLEGYMVTLCCRVRKDTPVTRVRFYHKEMALGGPLRRTEQSLSSLQLHHSGRYLCGSLVGLGMSRWHMSAPVTVTVHGEHPHSLH
;
A
#
# COMPACT_ATOMS: atom_id res chain seq x y z
N HIS A 1 0.29 -4.53 25.78
CA HIS A 1 0.43 -3.19 25.19
C HIS A 1 -0.29 -3.17 23.84
N PRO A 2 -1.38 -2.40 23.65
CA PRO A 2 -1.97 -2.28 22.32
C PRO A 2 -0.96 -1.58 21.41
N CYS A 3 -0.52 -2.27 20.36
CA CYS A 3 0.40 -1.71 19.37
C CYS A 3 -0.24 -0.46 18.75
N LEU A 4 0.42 0.69 18.89
CA LEU A 4 0.01 1.99 18.35
C LEU A 4 -0.03 2.04 16.80
N THR A 5 0.13 0.90 16.12
CA THR A 5 0.05 0.72 14.66
C THR A 5 -1.39 0.57 14.16
N ASP A 6 -2.39 0.44 15.04
CA ASP A 6 -3.78 0.28 14.60
C ASP A 6 -4.41 1.57 14.04
N GLN A 7 -3.66 2.66 13.95
CA GLN A 7 -4.18 3.92 13.41
C GLN A 7 -4.23 3.95 11.88
N LEU A 8 -3.40 3.14 11.20
CA LEU A 8 -3.30 3.11 9.73
C LEU A 8 -3.68 1.75 9.16
N VAL A 9 -4.41 1.77 8.05
CA VAL A 9 -4.80 0.59 7.29
C VAL A 9 -4.42 0.79 5.83
N LEU A 10 -3.63 -0.13 5.29
CA LEU A 10 -3.42 -0.23 3.85
C LEU A 10 -4.56 -1.05 3.25
N GLN A 11 -5.26 -0.46 2.30
CA GLN A 11 -6.26 -1.12 1.48
C GLN A 11 -5.66 -1.45 0.12
N VAL A 12 -5.85 -2.69 -0.28
CA VAL A 12 -5.52 -3.22 -1.60
C VAL A 12 -6.79 -3.84 -2.18
N PRO A 13 -6.93 -3.98 -3.50
CA PRO A 13 -8.10 -4.65 -4.05
C PRO A 13 -8.17 -6.10 -3.61
N ALA A 14 -9.40 -6.58 -3.41
CA ALA A 14 -9.66 -7.95 -2.98
C ALA A 14 -9.72 -8.97 -4.14
N TRP A 15 -9.63 -8.50 -5.38
CA TRP A 15 -9.68 -9.36 -6.58
C TRP A 15 -8.27 -9.78 -7.02
N ALA A 16 -8.18 -10.84 -7.82
CA ALA A 16 -6.91 -11.39 -8.29
C ALA A 16 -6.20 -10.45 -9.27
N LEU A 17 -5.07 -9.87 -8.86
CA LEU A 17 -4.30 -8.97 -9.71
C LEU A 17 -3.57 -9.76 -10.79
N LEU A 18 -3.74 -9.36 -12.06
CA LEU A 18 -3.02 -9.95 -13.19
C LEU A 18 -1.94 -8.99 -13.71
N GLU A 19 -0.98 -9.52 -14.45
CA GLU A 19 -0.01 -8.68 -15.16
C GLU A 19 -0.71 -7.71 -16.13
N GLY A 20 -0.11 -6.52 -16.30
CA GLY A 20 -0.67 -5.45 -17.12
C GLY A 20 -1.76 -4.61 -16.44
N TYR A 21 -2.38 -5.10 -15.35
CA TYR A 21 -3.43 -4.35 -14.68
C TYR A 21 -2.90 -3.10 -13.98
N MET A 22 -3.80 -2.15 -13.75
CA MET A 22 -3.55 -0.99 -12.90
C MET A 22 -4.31 -1.17 -11.58
N VAL A 23 -3.62 -0.92 -10.47
CA VAL A 23 -4.19 -0.98 -9.12
C VAL A 23 -3.89 0.30 -8.36
N THR A 24 -4.83 0.74 -7.54
CA THR A 24 -4.62 1.84 -6.59
C THR A 24 -4.57 1.29 -5.17
N LEU A 25 -3.48 1.56 -4.48
CA LEU A 25 -3.29 1.32 -3.06
C LEU A 25 -3.84 2.52 -2.28
N CYS A 26 -4.63 2.30 -1.23
CA CYS A 26 -5.19 3.38 -0.41
C CYS A 26 -4.72 3.24 1.05
N CYS A 27 -4.03 4.24 1.58
CA CYS A 27 -3.65 4.31 2.98
C CYS A 27 -4.67 5.13 3.76
N ARG A 28 -5.45 4.48 4.63
CA ARG A 28 -6.47 5.16 5.45
C ARG A 28 -6.05 5.28 6.89
N VAL A 29 -6.44 6.38 7.52
CA VAL A 29 -6.40 6.52 8.98
C VAL A 29 -7.74 6.04 9.54
N ARG A 30 -7.73 5.24 10.60
CA ARG A 30 -8.96 4.74 11.25
C ARG A 30 -9.77 5.84 11.94
N LYS A 31 -9.12 6.92 12.35
CA LYS A 31 -9.73 8.11 12.96
C LYS A 31 -9.67 9.26 11.97
N ASP A 32 -10.60 10.20 12.05
CA ASP A 32 -10.59 11.48 11.31
C ASP A 32 -9.45 12.41 11.77
N THR A 33 -8.23 11.87 11.85
CA THR A 33 -7.02 12.63 12.15
C THR A 33 -6.43 13.10 10.82
N PRO A 34 -6.08 14.40 10.70
CA PRO A 34 -5.50 14.92 9.49
C PRO A 34 -4.21 14.17 9.12
N VAL A 35 -4.12 13.78 7.85
CA VAL A 35 -2.96 13.11 7.25
C VAL A 35 -2.10 14.18 6.59
N THR A 36 -0.87 14.35 7.07
CA THR A 36 0.00 15.38 6.49
C THR A 36 0.84 14.84 5.34
N ARG A 37 1.32 13.59 5.48
CA ARG A 37 2.20 12.91 4.52
C ARG A 37 2.01 11.40 4.59
N VAL A 38 1.98 10.74 3.46
CA VAL A 38 1.90 9.27 3.33
C VAL A 38 3.10 8.75 2.55
N ARG A 39 3.62 7.59 2.92
CA ARG A 39 4.65 6.89 2.13
C ARG A 39 4.26 5.43 2.00
N PHE A 40 4.40 4.87 0.80
CA PHE A 40 4.13 3.47 0.51
C PHE A 40 5.42 2.68 0.40
N TYR A 41 5.36 1.42 0.82
CA TYR A 41 6.50 0.53 0.84
C TYR A 41 6.15 -0.82 0.21
N HIS A 42 7.13 -1.43 -0.47
CA HIS A 42 7.07 -2.78 -1.02
C HIS A 42 8.35 -3.52 -0.60
N LYS A 43 8.20 -4.69 0.04
CA LYS A 43 9.33 -5.47 0.57
C LYS A 43 10.32 -4.59 1.36
N GLU A 44 9.76 -3.73 2.22
CA GLU A 44 10.49 -2.79 3.10
C GLU A 44 11.15 -1.60 2.39
N MET A 45 11.13 -1.56 1.06
CA MET A 45 11.64 -0.44 0.26
C MET A 45 10.56 0.58 -0.01
N ALA A 46 10.89 1.86 0.11
CA ALA A 46 9.97 2.93 -0.23
C ALA A 46 9.71 2.96 -1.74
N LEU A 47 8.44 2.95 -2.14
CA LEU A 47 8.03 3.08 -3.54
C LEU A 47 8.23 4.50 -4.10
N GLY A 48 8.55 5.45 -3.22
CA GLY A 48 8.81 6.83 -3.57
C GLY A 48 8.89 7.75 -2.35
N GLY A 49 8.92 9.05 -2.62
CA GLY A 49 8.89 10.09 -1.60
C GLY A 49 7.53 10.18 -0.87
N PRO A 50 7.46 10.91 0.26
CA PRO A 50 6.19 11.20 0.91
C PRO A 50 5.23 11.97 -0.01
N LEU A 51 3.99 11.51 -0.08
CA LEU A 51 2.91 12.10 -0.84
C LEU A 51 1.97 12.88 0.09
N ARG A 52 1.34 13.94 -0.43
CA ARG A 52 0.21 14.63 0.25
C ARG A 52 -1.14 13.96 -0.03
N ARG A 53 -1.13 12.85 -0.76
CA ARG A 53 -2.31 12.05 -1.12
C ARG A 53 -2.23 10.72 -0.38
N THR A 54 -3.39 10.14 -0.10
CA THR A 54 -3.54 8.84 0.58
C THR A 54 -3.56 7.67 -0.39
N GLU A 55 -3.30 7.91 -1.68
CA GLU A 55 -3.45 6.94 -2.76
C GLU A 55 -2.17 6.87 -3.59
N GLN A 56 -1.81 5.67 -4.01
CA GLN A 56 -0.71 5.41 -4.93
C GLN A 56 -1.14 4.37 -5.95
N SER A 57 -1.05 4.72 -7.23
CA SER A 57 -1.30 3.78 -8.32
C SER A 57 -0.04 3.01 -8.69
N LEU A 58 -0.19 1.72 -8.91
CA LEU A 58 0.78 0.85 -9.59
C LEU A 58 0.19 0.53 -10.96
N SER A 59 0.87 0.94 -12.01
CA SER A 59 0.47 0.73 -13.40
C SER A 59 1.28 -0.39 -14.03
N SER A 60 0.67 -1.15 -14.96
CA SER A 60 1.35 -2.22 -15.68
C SER A 60 1.99 -3.23 -14.73
N LEU A 61 1.15 -3.84 -13.88
CA LEU A 61 1.61 -4.83 -12.91
C LEU A 61 2.42 -5.95 -13.57
N GLN A 62 3.36 -6.48 -12.80
CA GLN A 62 4.27 -7.54 -13.19
C GLN A 62 4.45 -8.49 -12.01
N LEU A 63 4.86 -9.73 -12.24
CA LEU A 63 5.09 -10.72 -11.18
C LEU A 63 5.94 -10.19 -10.02
N HIS A 64 6.96 -9.37 -10.29
CA HIS A 64 7.86 -8.83 -9.27
C HIS A 64 7.19 -7.85 -8.29
N HIS A 65 6.04 -7.26 -8.69
CA HIS A 65 5.22 -6.44 -7.80
C HIS A 65 4.57 -7.28 -6.69
N SER A 66 4.49 -8.61 -6.81
CA SER A 66 4.06 -9.46 -5.70
C SER A 66 4.94 -9.26 -4.46
N GLY A 67 4.33 -9.21 -3.29
CA GLY A 67 5.06 -9.07 -2.02
C GLY A 67 4.27 -8.38 -0.93
N ARG A 68 4.96 -8.08 0.17
CA ARG A 68 4.38 -7.36 1.31
C ARG A 68 4.41 -5.86 1.05
N TYR A 69 3.24 -5.24 1.17
CA TYR A 69 3.05 -3.81 1.11
C TYR A 69 2.64 -3.27 2.48
N LEU A 70 3.08 -2.06 2.80
CA LEU A 70 2.61 -1.31 3.97
C LEU A 70 2.62 0.18 3.63
N CYS A 71 1.85 0.96 4.38
CA CYS A 71 1.92 2.41 4.31
C CYS A 71 2.31 3.01 5.65
N GLY A 72 3.03 4.11 5.59
CA GLY A 72 3.36 4.95 6.72
C GLY A 72 2.74 6.33 6.57
N SER A 73 2.39 6.95 7.69
CA SER A 73 1.96 8.35 7.70
C SER A 73 2.36 9.09 8.96
N LEU A 74 2.55 10.40 8.80
CA LEU A 74 2.74 11.33 9.90
C LEU A 74 1.37 11.70 10.49
N VAL A 75 1.08 11.22 11.69
CA VAL A 75 -0.23 11.43 12.34
C VAL A 75 -0.03 12.25 13.62
N GLY A 76 -0.76 13.36 13.77
CA GLY A 76 -0.82 14.13 15.01
C GLY A 76 -0.88 15.67 14.84
N LEU A 77 -1.51 16.32 15.82
CA LEU A 77 -1.49 17.77 16.04
C LEU A 77 -0.39 18.06 17.09
N GLY A 78 0.83 18.41 16.65
CA GLY A 78 1.96 18.72 17.55
C GLY A 78 3.18 17.84 17.30
N MET A 79 3.30 16.70 17.99
CA MET A 79 4.44 15.78 17.85
C MET A 79 4.21 14.82 16.68
N SER A 80 4.58 15.28 15.50
CA SER A 80 4.48 14.51 14.25
C SER A 80 5.36 13.25 14.30
N ARG A 81 4.76 12.08 14.54
CA ARG A 81 5.45 10.78 14.53
C ARG A 81 4.96 9.92 13.37
N TRP A 82 5.87 9.12 12.81
CA TRP A 82 5.50 8.16 11.77
C TRP A 82 4.79 6.98 12.41
N HIS A 83 3.56 6.72 11.95
CA HIS A 83 2.82 5.50 12.18
C HIS A 83 2.94 4.61 10.94
N MET A 84 2.91 3.29 11.15
CA MET A 84 2.93 2.31 10.07
C MET A 84 1.68 1.44 10.15
N SER A 85 1.13 1.06 9.00
CA SER A 85 0.06 0.08 8.91
C SER A 85 0.57 -1.33 9.18
N ALA A 86 -0.38 -2.24 9.43
CA ALA A 86 -0.09 -3.65 9.25
C ALA A 86 0.30 -3.94 7.78
N PRO A 87 1.20 -4.90 7.54
CA PRO A 87 1.58 -5.29 6.19
C PRO A 87 0.49 -6.14 5.54
N VAL A 88 0.27 -5.94 4.25
CA VAL A 88 -0.68 -6.66 3.41
C VAL A 88 0.10 -7.34 2.28
N THR A 89 -0.15 -8.64 2.07
CA THR A 89 0.45 -9.37 0.97
C THR A 89 -0.37 -9.17 -0.30
N VAL A 90 0.28 -8.72 -1.36
CA VAL A 90 -0.28 -8.58 -2.70
C VAL A 90 0.34 -9.66 -3.58
N THR A 91 -0.51 -10.36 -4.33
CA THR A 91 -0.09 -11.40 -5.28
C THR A 91 -0.53 -10.98 -6.67
N VAL A 92 0.42 -10.92 -7.60
CA VAL A 92 0.18 -10.70 -9.03
C VAL A 92 0.37 -12.03 -9.73
N HIS A 93 -0.61 -12.42 -10.53
CA HIS A 93 -0.57 -13.62 -11.35
C HIS A 93 -0.18 -13.25 -12.78
N GLY A 94 0.64 -14.07 -13.42
CA GLY A 94 0.85 -13.99 -14.86
C GLY A 94 -0.45 -14.34 -15.58
N GLU A 95 -0.71 -13.70 -16.73
CA GLU A 95 -1.65 -14.31 -17.67
C GLU A 95 -1.08 -15.68 -18.07
N HIS A 96 -1.86 -16.72 -17.85
CA HIS A 96 -1.48 -18.06 -18.27
C HIS A 96 -1.45 -18.08 -19.80
N PRO A 97 -0.33 -18.39 -20.48
CA PRO A 97 -0.35 -18.66 -21.90
C PRO A 97 -0.95 -20.07 -22.11
N HIS A 98 -2.26 -20.19 -21.91
CA HIS A 98 -3.04 -21.26 -22.53
C HIS A 98 -3.71 -20.72 -23.80
N SER A 99 -2.88 -20.18 -24.70
CA SER A 99 -3.09 -20.37 -26.13
C SER A 99 -2.11 -21.46 -26.56
N LEU A 100 -2.40 -22.69 -26.12
CA LEU A 100 -1.83 -23.90 -26.70
C LEU A 100 -2.59 -24.16 -28.00
N HIS A 101 -1.81 -24.38 -29.05
CA HIS A 101 -2.17 -24.85 -30.39
C HIS A 101 -2.46 -23.79 -31.46
#